data_AF-A0A418BQ71-F1
#
_entry.id   AF-A0A418BQ71-F1
#
_cell.length_a   1.000
_cell.length_b   1.000
_cell.length_c   1.000
_cell.angle_alpha   90.00
_cell.angle_beta   90.00
_cell.angle_gamma   90.00
#
_symmetry.space_group_name_H-M   'P 1'
#
loop_
_entity.id
_entity.type
_entity.pdbx_description
1 polymer ?
#
loop_
_entity_poly.entity_id
_entity_poly.type
_entity_poly.pdbx_seq_one_letter_code
_entity_poly.pdbx_strand_id
1 'polypeptide(L)'
;MIGQISFYLSFQLTCSDSKKMERTPTKQTIQDSFHGASTRRTYSTYQRQFEAFCAHHKNGLNPNAATPEDCTDFLHHLYSMGRKARTVDSAKTALVSFFKESSISPNPAQDIHAKRYVIGLQKYNRQNNVDDEKKAHPLTVHELSTLINLFANHNPFVASMFQLLLCCCFIGCFRIGEVLALKWHDVALRQDESGRYVSIRLRWHKKASVEKECQVYHLVDEASYPCLRICTLYEGYLDKVRQTQVNVSQEACVFPSLSNQYDSVRVDWFKPLDQNYVRRLLQDLVH
;
A
#
# COMPACT_ATOMS: atom_id res chain seq x y z
N MET A 1 -41.01 0.10 39.90
CA MET A 1 -41.44 -0.10 38.49
C MET A 1 -41.08 1.16 37.72
N ILE A 2 -40.15 1.02 36.77
CA ILE A 2 -40.04 1.73 35.46
C ILE A 2 -40.00 3.28 35.52
N GLY A 3 -39.03 4.01 34.98
CA GLY A 3 -37.95 3.64 34.07
C GLY A 3 -37.07 4.85 33.71
N GLN A 4 -35.91 4.51 33.14
CA GLN A 4 -34.83 5.36 32.62
C GLN A 4 -35.31 6.39 31.60
N ILE A 5 -34.65 7.56 31.54
CA ILE A 5 -34.25 8.16 30.26
C ILE A 5 -32.81 8.68 30.38
N SER A 6 -31.97 8.07 29.56
CA SER A 6 -30.55 8.33 29.32
C SER A 6 -30.39 9.46 28.29
N PHE A 7 -29.54 10.45 28.57
CA PHE A 7 -29.09 11.39 27.54
C PHE A 7 -27.82 10.83 26.89
N TYR A 8 -28.02 10.06 25.81
CA TYR A 8 -26.98 9.74 24.83
C TYR A 8 -26.75 10.97 23.94
N LEU A 9 -25.60 11.63 24.06
CA LEU A 9 -25.06 12.48 22.99
C LEU A 9 -24.36 11.58 21.97
N SER A 10 -25.16 10.98 21.08
CA SER A 10 -24.66 10.32 19.87
C SER A 10 -24.30 11.38 18.84
N PHE A 11 -23.06 11.87 18.84
CA PHE A 11 -22.54 12.58 17.67
C PHE A 11 -22.17 11.57 16.59
N GLN A 12 -23.14 11.27 15.73
CA GLN A 12 -22.87 10.73 14.40
C GLN A 12 -21.97 11.73 13.68
N LEU A 13 -20.69 11.38 13.50
CA LEU A 13 -19.87 11.98 12.46
C LEU A 13 -20.44 11.48 11.13
N THR A 14 -21.40 12.22 10.61
CA THR A 14 -21.85 12.12 9.23
C THR A 14 -20.64 12.39 8.33
N CYS A 15 -20.24 11.38 7.55
CA CYS A 15 -19.43 11.60 6.35
C CYS A 15 -20.19 12.57 5.46
N SER A 16 -19.80 13.83 5.43
CA SER A 16 -20.41 14.84 4.57
C SER A 16 -19.33 15.80 4.08
N ASP A 17 -18.35 15.27 3.35
CA ASP A 17 -17.57 16.06 2.41
C ASP A 17 -18.06 15.75 1.00
N SER A 18 -19.16 16.41 0.60
CA SER A 18 -19.58 16.43 -0.79
C SER A 18 -18.61 17.30 -1.59
N LYS A 19 -17.50 16.71 -2.03
CA LYS A 19 -16.73 17.28 -3.14
C LYS A 19 -17.69 17.47 -4.31
N LYS A 20 -17.94 18.72 -4.71
CA LYS A 20 -18.65 19.04 -5.95
C LYS A 20 -17.95 18.32 -7.10
N MET A 21 -18.63 17.30 -7.63
CA MET A 21 -18.15 16.51 -8.76
C MET A 21 -18.33 17.36 -10.02
N GLU A 22 -17.25 17.98 -10.47
CA GLU A 22 -17.28 19.01 -11.52
C GLU A 22 -17.71 18.45 -12.89
N ARG A 23 -17.61 17.14 -13.10
CA ARG A 23 -18.29 16.35 -14.15
C ARG A 23 -18.48 14.91 -13.67
N THR A 24 -19.63 14.31 -13.95
CA THR A 24 -19.86 12.88 -13.70
C THR A 24 -18.88 12.04 -14.52
N PRO A 25 -18.02 11.21 -13.90
CA PRO A 25 -17.10 10.36 -14.64
C PRO A 25 -17.87 9.32 -15.45
N THR A 26 -17.32 8.93 -16.61
CA THR A 26 -17.95 7.89 -17.44
C THR A 26 -17.94 6.54 -16.71
N LYS A 27 -18.88 5.65 -17.06
CA LYS A 27 -18.90 4.26 -16.55
C LYS A 27 -17.55 3.57 -16.76
N GLN A 28 -16.91 3.80 -17.90
CA GLN A 28 -15.58 3.29 -18.21
C GLN A 28 -14.55 3.82 -17.23
N THR A 29 -14.52 5.13 -16.97
CA THR A 29 -13.61 5.76 -16.01
C THR A 29 -13.77 5.20 -14.59
N ILE A 30 -15.00 4.91 -14.16
CA ILE A 30 -15.28 4.29 -12.86
C ILE A 30 -14.77 2.84 -12.85
N GLN A 31 -15.00 2.08 -13.91
CA GLN A 31 -14.53 0.70 -14.02
C GLN A 31 -12.99 0.61 -14.10
N ASP A 32 -12.34 1.53 -14.81
CA ASP A 32 -10.87 1.62 -14.89
C ASP A 32 -10.25 1.97 -13.54
N SER A 33 -10.98 2.70 -12.69
CA SER A 33 -10.53 3.03 -11.33
C SER A 33 -10.42 1.80 -10.42
N PHE A 34 -11.08 0.69 -10.76
CA PHE A 34 -11.00 -0.58 -10.04
C PHE A 34 -9.56 -1.13 -10.00
N HIS A 35 -8.79 -0.93 -11.07
CA HIS A 35 -7.39 -1.32 -11.10
C HIS A 35 -6.52 -0.22 -10.51
N GLY A 36 -6.10 -0.41 -9.26
CA GLY A 36 -5.12 0.45 -8.61
C GLY A 36 -3.86 0.66 -9.45
N ALA A 37 -3.19 1.81 -9.27
CA ALA A 37 -1.99 2.17 -10.05
C ALA A 37 -0.86 1.12 -10.01
N SER A 38 -0.80 0.29 -8.96
CA SER A 38 0.13 -0.84 -8.89
C SER A 38 -0.24 -1.94 -9.89
N THR A 39 -1.52 -2.30 -10.02
CA THR A 39 -1.97 -3.35 -10.95
C THR A 39 -1.71 -2.94 -12.38
N ARG A 40 -2.02 -1.68 -12.75
CA ARG A 40 -1.73 -1.14 -14.08
C ARG A 40 -0.24 -1.19 -14.45
N ARG A 41 0.64 -0.82 -13.50
CA ARG A 41 2.10 -0.94 -13.70
C ARG A 41 2.56 -2.38 -13.88
N THR A 42 2.05 -3.30 -13.06
CA THR A 42 2.36 -4.73 -13.17
C THR A 42 1.90 -5.29 -14.52
N TYR A 43 0.68 -4.96 -14.95
CA TYR A 43 0.14 -5.45 -16.23
C TYR A 43 0.96 -4.91 -17.40
N SER A 44 1.20 -3.60 -17.45
CA SER A 44 2.02 -2.98 -18.49
C SER A 44 3.43 -3.59 -18.55
N THR A 45 4.01 -3.95 -17.40
CA THR A 45 5.32 -4.63 -17.36
C THR A 45 5.28 -5.99 -18.06
N TYR A 46 4.30 -6.84 -17.74
CA TYR A 46 4.21 -8.17 -18.35
C TYR A 46 3.74 -8.12 -19.81
N GLN A 47 2.91 -7.15 -20.18
CA GLN A 47 2.53 -6.89 -21.57
C GLN A 47 3.76 -6.57 -22.41
N ARG A 48 4.62 -5.64 -21.96
CA ARG A 48 5.88 -5.33 -22.67
C ARG A 48 6.85 -6.52 -22.71
N GLN A 49 6.91 -7.31 -21.64
CA GLN A 49 7.73 -8.53 -21.64
C GLN A 49 7.21 -9.56 -22.64
N PHE A 50 5.89 -9.66 -22.80
CA PHE A 50 5.29 -10.54 -23.80
C PHE A 50 5.57 -10.07 -25.23
N GLU A 51 5.42 -8.77 -25.50
CA GLU A 51 5.79 -8.18 -26.79
C GLU A 51 7.27 -8.46 -27.13
N ALA A 52 8.16 -8.26 -26.16
CA ALA A 52 9.57 -8.57 -26.31
C ALA A 52 9.81 -10.07 -26.53
N PHE A 53 9.08 -10.94 -25.83
CA PHE A 53 9.17 -12.39 -26.03
C PHE A 53 8.73 -12.78 -27.45
N CYS A 54 7.61 -12.24 -27.94
CA CYS A 54 7.15 -12.49 -29.30
C CYS A 54 8.18 -12.04 -30.35
N ALA A 55 8.79 -10.88 -30.14
CA ALA A 55 9.82 -10.36 -31.04
C ALA A 55 11.07 -11.25 -31.08
N HIS A 56 11.60 -11.65 -29.92
CA HIS A 56 12.93 -12.29 -29.82
C HIS A 56 12.89 -13.83 -29.81
N HIS A 57 11.80 -14.44 -29.33
CA HIS A 57 11.69 -15.88 -29.13
C HIS A 57 10.65 -16.55 -30.03
N LYS A 58 9.84 -15.76 -30.76
CA LYS A 58 8.82 -16.26 -31.69
C LYS A 58 8.95 -15.64 -33.08
N ASN A 59 10.18 -15.37 -33.52
CA ASN A 59 10.50 -14.89 -34.87
C ASN A 59 9.72 -13.63 -35.29
N GLY A 60 9.55 -12.66 -34.39
CA GLY A 60 8.79 -11.45 -34.71
C GLY A 60 7.27 -11.65 -34.74
N LEU A 61 6.75 -12.67 -34.06
CA LEU A 61 5.31 -12.93 -33.95
C LEU A 61 4.58 -11.65 -33.54
N ASN A 62 3.49 -11.34 -34.24
CA ASN A 62 2.58 -10.29 -33.79
C ASN A 62 1.90 -10.75 -32.49
N PRO A 63 2.05 -10.03 -31.35
CA PRO A 63 1.43 -10.42 -30.08
C PRO A 63 -0.08 -10.62 -30.15
N ASN A 64 -0.77 -9.91 -31.06
CA ASN A 64 -2.22 -10.04 -31.26
C ASN A 64 -2.62 -11.33 -32.01
N ALA A 65 -1.67 -11.97 -32.70
CA ALA A 65 -1.86 -13.23 -33.40
C ALA A 65 -1.41 -14.45 -32.56
N ALA A 66 -1.04 -14.22 -31.30
CA ALA A 66 -0.54 -15.27 -30.43
C ALA A 66 -1.62 -16.33 -30.12
N THR A 67 -1.18 -17.58 -30.11
CA THR A 67 -2.02 -18.74 -29.81
C THR A 67 -2.02 -19.06 -28.31
N PRO A 68 -2.91 -19.95 -27.84
CA PRO A 68 -2.81 -20.50 -26.48
C PRO A 68 -1.43 -21.10 -26.15
N GLU A 69 -0.78 -21.73 -27.13
CA GLU A 69 0.55 -22.31 -27.00
C GLU A 69 1.61 -21.23 -26.78
N ASP A 70 1.58 -20.14 -27.56
CA ASP A 70 2.49 -19.00 -27.37
C ASP A 70 2.33 -18.35 -26.00
N CYS A 71 1.10 -18.31 -25.48
CA CYS A 71 0.84 -17.86 -24.12
C CYS A 71 1.50 -18.79 -23.10
N THR A 72 1.34 -20.11 -23.22
CA THR A 72 1.98 -21.06 -22.30
C THR A 72 3.51 -21.04 -22.40
N ASP A 73 4.07 -20.86 -23.60
CA ASP A 73 5.51 -20.76 -23.82
C ASP A 73 6.09 -19.51 -23.16
N PHE A 74 5.39 -18.38 -23.24
CA PHE A 74 5.79 -17.18 -22.51
C PHE A 74 5.76 -17.42 -20.99
N LEU A 75 4.70 -18.05 -20.46
CA LEU A 75 4.61 -18.38 -19.04
C LEU A 75 5.75 -19.32 -18.61
N HIS A 76 6.10 -20.29 -19.45
CA HIS A 76 7.22 -21.18 -19.22
C HIS A 76 8.57 -20.45 -19.27
N HIS A 77 8.75 -19.53 -20.23
CA HIS A 77 9.93 -18.69 -20.33
C HIS A 77 10.12 -17.81 -19.08
N LEU A 78 9.05 -17.23 -18.54
CA LEU A 78 9.12 -16.53 -17.26
C LEU A 78 9.61 -17.45 -16.14
N TYR A 79 9.08 -18.67 -16.07
CA TYR A 79 9.50 -19.64 -15.07
C TYR A 79 10.96 -20.08 -15.23
N SER A 80 11.43 -20.32 -16.46
CA SER A 80 12.83 -20.70 -16.74
C SER A 80 13.82 -19.58 -16.42
N MET A 81 13.40 -18.32 -16.45
CA MET A 81 14.15 -17.18 -15.91
C MET A 81 14.14 -17.09 -14.36
N GLY A 82 13.62 -18.11 -13.67
CA GLY A 82 13.56 -18.16 -12.21
C GLY A 82 12.42 -17.34 -11.58
N ARG A 83 11.40 -16.95 -12.35
CA ARG A 83 10.22 -16.26 -11.76
C ARG A 83 9.36 -17.25 -10.98
N LYS A 84 8.87 -16.81 -9.81
CA LYS A 84 8.00 -17.63 -8.96
C LYS A 84 6.67 -17.95 -9.63
N ALA A 85 6.04 -19.07 -9.29
CA ALA A 85 4.74 -19.47 -9.84
C ALA A 85 3.65 -18.38 -9.68
N ARG A 86 3.64 -17.65 -8.55
CA ARG A 86 2.74 -16.50 -8.33
C ARG A 86 2.97 -15.36 -9.33
N THR A 87 4.22 -15.11 -9.71
CA THR A 87 4.57 -14.12 -10.72
C THR A 87 4.07 -14.55 -12.10
N VAL A 88 4.24 -15.83 -12.45
CA VAL A 88 3.71 -16.40 -13.70
C VAL A 88 2.18 -16.28 -13.77
N ASP A 89 1.47 -16.58 -12.68
CA ASP A 89 0.02 -16.39 -12.60
C ASP A 89 -0.42 -14.92 -12.79
N SER A 90 0.35 -13.99 -12.22
CA SER A 90 0.13 -12.55 -12.42
C SER A 90 0.35 -12.13 -13.87
N ALA A 91 1.37 -12.68 -14.53
CA ALA A 91 1.65 -12.44 -15.94
C ALA A 91 0.55 -13.00 -16.84
N LYS A 92 0.03 -14.20 -16.55
CA LYS A 92 -1.15 -14.75 -17.24
C LYS A 92 -2.35 -13.80 -17.12
N THR A 93 -2.61 -13.27 -15.92
CA THR A 93 -3.72 -12.33 -15.70
C THR A 93 -3.52 -11.04 -16.51
N ALA A 94 -2.28 -10.55 -16.61
CA ALA A 94 -1.94 -9.41 -17.45
C ALA A 94 -2.18 -9.70 -18.95
N LEU A 95 -1.85 -10.91 -19.44
CA LEU A 95 -2.17 -11.32 -20.80
C LEU A 95 -3.67 -11.37 -21.07
N VAL A 96 -4.47 -11.87 -20.12
CA VAL A 96 -5.93 -11.85 -20.24
C VAL A 96 -6.43 -10.41 -20.43
N SER A 97 -5.87 -9.44 -19.68
CA SER A 97 -6.17 -8.01 -19.84
C SER A 97 -5.75 -7.49 -21.21
N PHE A 98 -4.53 -7.82 -21.66
CA PHE A 98 -3.99 -7.45 -22.96
C PHE A 98 -4.92 -7.86 -24.11
N PHE A 99 -5.24 -9.14 -24.23
CA PHE A 99 -6.09 -9.64 -25.30
C PHE A 99 -7.50 -9.05 -25.23
N LYS A 100 -8.01 -8.77 -24.02
CA LYS A 100 -9.30 -8.10 -23.85
C LYS A 100 -9.26 -6.65 -24.33
N GLU A 101 -8.21 -5.90 -23.99
CA GLU A 101 -7.99 -4.52 -24.44
C GLU A 101 -7.81 -4.47 -25.97
N SER A 102 -7.18 -5.48 -26.56
CA SER A 102 -7.03 -5.64 -28.02
C SER A 102 -8.26 -6.24 -28.71
N SER A 103 -9.37 -6.48 -27.98
CA SER A 103 -10.62 -7.04 -28.52
C SER A 103 -10.47 -8.41 -29.20
N ILE A 104 -9.52 -9.23 -28.73
CA ILE A 104 -9.24 -10.56 -29.27
C ILE A 104 -10.14 -11.59 -28.60
N SER A 105 -10.92 -12.30 -29.43
CA SER A 105 -11.85 -13.36 -29.01
C SER A 105 -11.77 -14.55 -29.98
N PRO A 106 -11.63 -15.79 -29.50
CA PRO A 106 -11.46 -16.18 -28.10
C PRO A 106 -10.13 -15.70 -27.52
N ASN A 107 -10.09 -15.42 -26.21
CA ASN A 107 -8.88 -14.95 -25.53
C ASN A 107 -7.90 -16.13 -25.31
N PRO A 108 -6.72 -16.14 -25.95
CA PRO A 108 -5.80 -17.28 -25.90
C PRO A 108 -5.21 -17.52 -24.50
N ALA A 109 -5.08 -16.47 -23.68
CA ALA A 109 -4.61 -16.60 -22.29
C ALA A 109 -5.69 -17.15 -21.33
N GLN A 110 -6.96 -17.18 -21.75
CA GLN A 110 -8.06 -17.81 -21.00
C GLN A 110 -8.28 -19.27 -21.36
N ASP A 111 -7.56 -19.78 -22.36
CA ASP A 111 -7.65 -21.17 -22.80
C ASP A 111 -7.35 -22.17 -21.66
N ILE A 112 -7.93 -23.37 -21.78
CA ILE A 112 -7.80 -24.43 -20.78
C ILE A 112 -6.34 -24.84 -20.57
N HIS A 113 -5.50 -24.80 -21.61
CA HIS A 113 -4.09 -25.14 -21.53
C HIS A 113 -3.32 -24.11 -20.69
N ALA A 114 -3.57 -22.80 -20.89
CA ALA A 114 -2.97 -21.74 -20.07
C ALA A 114 -3.40 -21.84 -18.59
N LYS A 115 -4.66 -22.22 -18.31
CA LYS A 115 -5.13 -22.48 -16.94
C LYS A 115 -4.47 -23.72 -16.33
N ARG A 116 -4.40 -24.83 -17.07
CA ARG A 116 -3.77 -26.08 -16.61
C ARG A 116 -2.29 -25.90 -16.34
N TYR A 117 -1.59 -25.14 -17.18
CA TYR A 117 -0.16 -24.86 -17.00
C TYR A 117 0.13 -24.18 -15.66
N VAL A 118 -0.55 -23.07 -15.34
CA VAL A 118 -0.33 -22.35 -14.08
C VAL A 118 -0.67 -23.21 -12.85
N ILE A 119 -1.77 -23.96 -12.89
CA ILE A 119 -2.15 -24.86 -11.80
C ILE A 119 -1.12 -26.00 -11.67
N GLY A 120 -0.66 -26.56 -12.79
CA GLY A 120 0.38 -27.59 -12.84
C GLY A 120 1.70 -27.09 -12.25
N LEU A 121 2.12 -25.88 -12.61
CA LEU A 121 3.31 -25.23 -12.07
C LEU A 121 3.24 -25.06 -10.56
N GLN A 122 2.11 -24.58 -10.03
CA GLN A 122 1.91 -24.45 -8.57
C GLN A 122 1.91 -25.81 -7.85
N LYS A 123 1.42 -26.88 -8.48
CA LYS A 123 1.47 -28.23 -7.91
C LYS A 123 2.89 -28.78 -7.92
N TYR A 124 3.59 -28.62 -9.04
CA TYR A 124 4.99 -29.02 -9.19
C TYR A 124 5.88 -28.34 -8.15
N ASN A 125 5.78 -27.01 -7.99
CA ASN A 125 6.57 -26.28 -7.00
C ASN A 125 6.37 -26.78 -5.58
N ARG A 126 5.11 -27.05 -5.19
CA ARG A 126 4.77 -27.58 -3.87
C ARG A 126 5.33 -28.99 -3.65
N GLN A 127 5.25 -29.86 -4.65
CA GLN A 127 5.78 -31.22 -4.56
C GLN A 127 7.31 -31.26 -4.46
N ASN A 128 7.98 -30.28 -5.07
CA ASN A 128 9.44 -30.22 -5.15
C ASN A 128 10.07 -29.22 -4.17
N ASN A 129 9.29 -28.67 -3.21
CA ASN A 129 9.74 -27.67 -2.24
C ASN A 129 10.45 -26.46 -2.87
N VAL A 130 10.04 -26.07 -4.08
CA VAL A 130 10.57 -24.88 -4.79
C VAL A 130 9.93 -23.60 -4.25
N ASP A 131 8.73 -23.69 -3.67
CA ASP A 131 8.02 -22.56 -3.07
C ASP A 131 8.61 -22.22 -1.69
N ASP A 132 9.74 -21.51 -1.69
CA ASP A 132 10.20 -20.79 -0.50
C ASP A 132 9.52 -19.41 -0.48
N GLU A 133 8.34 -19.37 0.16
CA GLU A 133 7.72 -18.10 0.54
C GLU A 133 8.60 -17.42 1.59
N LYS A 134 9.62 -16.68 1.14
CA LYS A 134 10.32 -15.69 1.96
C LYS A 134 9.31 -14.68 2.48
N LYS A 135 8.73 -14.96 3.63
CA LYS A 135 7.93 -14.01 4.40
C LYS A 135 8.87 -12.93 4.90
N ALA A 136 8.35 -11.71 5.00
CA ALA A 136 9.09 -10.65 5.67
C ALA A 136 9.38 -11.10 7.11
N HIS A 137 10.60 -10.82 7.57
CA HIS A 137 10.97 -11.03 8.97
C HIS A 137 9.98 -10.25 9.86
N PRO A 138 9.28 -10.92 10.80
CA PRO A 138 8.42 -10.22 11.73
C PRO A 138 9.28 -9.38 12.67
N LEU A 139 9.17 -8.06 12.55
CA LEU A 139 9.89 -7.13 13.41
C LEU A 139 9.46 -7.35 14.87
N THR A 140 10.42 -7.46 15.78
CA THR A 140 10.19 -7.48 17.22
C THR A 140 10.13 -6.06 17.79
N VAL A 141 9.56 -5.90 18.99
CA VAL A 141 9.54 -4.59 19.67
C VAL A 141 10.96 -4.07 19.94
N HIS A 142 11.91 -4.97 20.25
CA HIS A 142 13.30 -4.61 20.49
C HIS A 142 14.00 -4.10 19.22
N GLU A 143 13.82 -4.79 18.09
CA GLU A 143 14.35 -4.34 16.80
C GLU A 143 13.73 -3.01 16.37
N LEU A 144 12.43 -2.82 16.58
CA LEU A 144 11.76 -1.55 16.33
C LEU A 144 12.33 -0.41 17.19
N SER A 145 12.52 -0.66 18.49
CA SER A 145 13.12 0.32 19.41
C SER A 145 14.52 0.72 18.95
N THR A 146 15.34 -0.26 18.56
CA THR A 146 16.68 -0.02 18.02
C THR A 146 16.61 0.85 16.76
N LEU A 147 15.71 0.52 15.83
CA LEU A 147 15.52 1.28 14.59
C LEU A 147 15.09 2.73 14.84
N ILE A 148 14.16 2.95 15.76
CA ILE A 148 13.67 4.28 16.18
C ILE A 148 14.80 5.11 16.78
N ASN A 149 15.68 4.49 17.59
CA ASN A 149 16.80 5.18 18.22
C ASN A 149 17.88 5.60 17.22
N LEU A 150 18.04 4.91 16.09
CA LEU A 150 18.98 5.30 15.03
C LEU A 150 18.62 6.64 14.39
N PHE A 151 17.34 7.05 14.45
CA PHE A 151 16.91 8.37 14.02
C PHE A 151 17.34 9.51 14.95
N ALA A 152 17.92 9.24 16.13
CA ALA A 152 18.32 10.28 17.08
C ALA A 152 19.34 11.28 16.48
N ASN A 153 20.15 10.83 15.52
CA ASN A 153 21.15 11.68 14.85
C ASN A 153 20.60 12.42 13.61
N HIS A 154 19.32 12.24 13.28
CA HIS A 154 18.69 12.91 12.15
C HIS A 154 18.07 14.25 12.57
N ASN A 155 17.66 15.03 11.57
CA ASN A 155 16.87 16.24 11.80
C ASN A 155 15.67 15.92 12.74
N PRO A 156 15.43 16.70 13.82
CA PRO A 156 14.41 16.38 14.82
C PRO A 156 12.99 16.21 14.27
N PHE A 157 12.64 16.94 13.20
CA PHE A 157 11.35 16.78 12.52
C PHE A 157 11.27 15.44 11.79
N VAL A 158 12.33 15.08 11.06
CA VAL A 158 12.41 13.79 10.36
C VAL A 158 12.38 12.64 11.35
N ALA A 159 13.12 12.76 12.45
CA ALA A 159 13.12 11.75 13.51
C ALA A 159 11.72 11.52 14.08
N SER A 160 11.04 12.57 14.56
CA SER A 160 9.68 12.40 15.14
C SER A 160 8.66 11.88 14.13
N MET A 161 8.76 12.30 12.85
CA MET A 161 7.93 11.79 11.77
C MET A 161 8.10 10.27 11.57
N PHE A 162 9.34 9.79 11.47
CA PHE A 162 9.62 8.37 11.26
C PHE A 162 9.30 7.51 12.49
N GLN A 163 9.52 8.03 13.69
CA GLN A 163 9.12 7.35 14.92
C GLN A 163 7.60 7.11 14.95
N LEU A 164 6.81 8.16 14.68
CA LEU A 164 5.36 8.02 14.58
C LEU A 164 4.95 7.04 13.45
N LEU A 165 5.55 7.17 12.27
CA LEU A 165 5.25 6.32 11.10
C LEU A 165 5.44 4.83 11.42
N LEU A 166 6.60 4.48 11.97
CA LEU A 166 6.95 3.09 12.26
C LEU A 166 6.07 2.52 13.37
N CYS A 167 5.77 3.30 14.41
CA CYS A 167 4.89 2.86 15.51
C CYS A 167 3.44 2.72 15.07
N CYS A 168 2.92 3.62 14.22
CA CYS A 168 1.61 3.47 13.60
C CYS A 168 1.51 2.17 12.78
N CYS A 169 2.53 1.86 11.98
CA CYS A 169 2.57 0.63 11.20
C CYS A 169 2.60 -0.61 12.10
N PHE A 170 3.44 -0.58 13.14
CA PHE A 170 3.64 -1.72 14.05
C PHE A 170 2.39 -2.01 14.90
N ILE A 171 1.90 -1.01 15.63
CA ILE A 171 0.76 -1.18 16.55
C ILE A 171 -0.53 -1.44 15.76
N GLY A 172 -0.77 -0.66 14.71
CA GLY A 172 -1.96 -0.80 13.87
C GLY A 172 -1.94 -2.02 12.96
N CYS A 173 -0.80 -2.69 12.80
CA CYS A 173 -0.58 -3.72 11.78
C CYS A 173 -0.96 -3.23 10.37
N PHE A 174 -0.81 -1.92 10.14
CA PHE A 174 -1.21 -1.27 8.90
C PHE A 174 -0.17 -1.50 7.80
N ARG A 175 -0.63 -1.56 6.55
CA ARG A 175 0.32 -1.50 5.44
C ARG A 175 0.92 -0.12 5.42
N ILE A 176 2.24 -0.04 5.21
CA ILE A 176 2.93 1.24 5.13
C ILE A 176 2.29 2.21 4.12
N GLY A 177 1.80 1.72 2.97
CA GLY A 177 1.12 2.54 1.98
C GLY A 177 -0.21 3.14 2.46
N GLU A 178 -0.90 2.48 3.41
CA GLU A 178 -2.12 3.00 4.04
C GLU A 178 -1.78 4.13 5.00
N VAL A 179 -0.71 3.97 5.78
CA VAL A 179 -0.23 4.98 6.74
C VAL A 179 0.34 6.20 6.02
N LEU A 180 1.13 6.00 4.97
CA LEU A 180 1.69 7.09 4.15
C LEU A 180 0.63 7.90 3.39
N ALA A 181 -0.56 7.32 3.18
CA ALA A 181 -1.69 8.00 2.55
C ALA A 181 -2.54 8.83 3.52
N LEU A 182 -2.25 8.79 4.83
CA LEU A 182 -2.99 9.54 5.84
C LEU A 182 -2.85 11.04 5.63
N LYS A 183 -3.99 11.71 5.81
CA LYS A 183 -4.08 13.17 5.88
C LYS A 183 -4.41 13.61 7.30
N TRP A 184 -4.17 14.88 7.62
CA TRP A 184 -4.38 15.38 8.98
C TRP A 184 -5.81 15.21 9.49
N HIS A 185 -6.82 15.34 8.63
CA HIS A 185 -8.21 15.06 9.01
C HIS A 185 -8.52 13.57 9.30
N ASP A 186 -7.60 12.65 8.98
CA ASP A 186 -7.75 11.22 9.24
C ASP A 186 -7.14 10.80 10.58
N VAL A 187 -6.41 11.69 11.26
CA VAL A 187 -5.73 11.38 12.51
C VAL A 187 -6.14 12.38 13.59
N ALA A 188 -6.54 11.88 14.76
CA ALA A 188 -6.90 12.74 15.89
C ALA A 188 -6.47 12.12 17.21
N LEU A 189 -5.83 12.91 18.07
CA LEU A 189 -5.66 12.54 19.47
C LEU A 189 -6.99 12.73 20.20
N ARG A 190 -7.42 11.70 20.93
CA ARG A 190 -8.67 11.68 21.67
C ARG A 190 -8.43 11.14 23.07
N GLN A 191 -9.39 11.41 23.95
CA GLN A 191 -9.42 10.90 25.31
C GLN A 191 -10.85 10.54 25.66
N ASP A 192 -11.02 9.38 26.29
CA ASP A 192 -12.28 8.95 26.91
C ASP A 192 -12.01 8.41 28.32
N GLU A 193 -13.02 7.75 28.91
CA GLU A 193 -12.93 7.13 30.24
C GLU A 193 -11.84 6.04 30.33
N SER A 194 -11.50 5.40 29.21
CA SER A 194 -10.48 4.33 29.14
C SER A 194 -9.07 4.86 28.92
N GLY A 195 -8.92 6.14 28.55
CA GLY A 195 -7.63 6.81 28.44
C GLY A 195 -7.44 7.59 27.14
N ARG A 196 -6.20 7.97 26.87
CA ARG A 196 -5.81 8.67 25.63
C ARG A 196 -5.50 7.68 24.52
N TYR A 197 -5.88 8.03 23.30
CA TYR A 197 -5.59 7.24 22.10
C TYR A 197 -5.45 8.11 20.86
N VAL A 198 -4.72 7.61 19.87
CA VAL A 198 -4.66 8.18 18.52
C VAL A 198 -5.68 7.46 17.65
N SER A 199 -6.71 8.18 17.22
CA SER A 199 -7.71 7.71 16.28
C SER A 199 -7.21 7.86 14.85
N ILE A 200 -7.25 6.79 14.06
CA ILE A 200 -6.79 6.75 12.67
C ILE A 200 -7.91 6.25 11.77
N ARG A 201 -8.31 7.05 10.78
CA ARG A 201 -9.31 6.72 9.77
C ARG A 201 -8.65 6.29 8.46
N LEU A 202 -8.69 4.99 8.16
CA LEU A 202 -8.26 4.45 6.87
C LEU A 202 -9.41 4.53 5.86
N ARG A 203 -9.26 5.39 4.85
CA ARG A 203 -10.24 5.58 3.76
C ARG A 203 -10.20 4.48 2.70
N TRP A 204 -9.03 3.87 2.48
CA TRP A 204 -8.83 2.82 1.49
C TRP A 204 -8.08 1.66 2.10
N HIS A 205 -8.77 0.56 2.33
CA HIS A 205 -8.16 -0.67 2.84
C HIS A 205 -8.27 -1.76 1.77
N LYS A 206 -7.16 -2.47 1.50
CA LYS A 206 -7.11 -3.52 0.44
C LYS A 206 -8.11 -4.66 0.67
N LYS A 207 -8.60 -4.82 1.90
CA LYS A 207 -9.67 -5.78 2.28
C LYS A 207 -10.89 -5.08 2.88
N ALA A 208 -11.14 -3.82 2.56
CA ALA A 208 -12.39 -3.18 2.96
C ALA A 208 -13.56 -4.02 2.42
N SER A 209 -14.54 -4.32 3.27
CA SER A 209 -15.85 -4.75 2.76
C SER A 209 -16.35 -3.66 1.83
N VAL A 210 -16.95 -4.06 0.70
CA VAL A 210 -17.53 -3.15 -0.30
C VAL A 210 -18.53 -2.16 0.34
N GLU A 211 -19.06 -2.51 1.51
CA GLU A 211 -20.05 -1.74 2.27
C GLU A 211 -19.47 -0.67 3.22
N LYS A 212 -18.16 -0.68 3.51
CA LYS A 212 -17.55 0.28 4.45
C LYS A 212 -16.60 1.23 3.74
N GLU A 213 -17.02 2.48 3.61
CA GLU A 213 -16.24 3.56 2.98
C GLU A 213 -14.95 3.90 3.74
N CYS A 214 -14.88 3.60 5.05
CA CYS A 214 -13.66 3.74 5.84
C CYS A 214 -13.66 2.82 7.07
N GLN A 215 -12.50 2.65 7.68
CA GLN A 215 -12.33 1.96 8.97
C GLN A 215 -11.58 2.87 9.93
N VAL A 216 -12.09 2.98 11.17
CA VAL A 216 -11.48 3.79 12.22
C VAL A 216 -10.85 2.86 13.25
N TYR A 217 -9.61 3.14 13.61
CA TYR A 217 -8.82 2.40 14.60
C TYR A 217 -8.40 3.34 15.71
N HIS A 218 -8.35 2.83 16.95
CA HIS A 218 -7.91 3.58 18.12
C HIS A 218 -6.64 2.95 18.66
N LEU A 219 -5.51 3.64 18.51
CA LEU A 219 -4.21 3.18 18.98
C LEU A 219 -3.93 3.77 20.37
N VAL A 220 -3.69 2.91 21.35
CA VAL A 220 -3.39 3.30 22.74
C VAL A 220 -1.90 3.21 23.02
N ASP A 221 -1.45 3.92 24.06
CA ASP A 221 -0.07 3.82 24.53
C ASP A 221 0.19 2.45 25.17
N GLU A 222 1.26 1.77 24.71
CA GLU A 222 1.76 0.58 25.39
C GLU A 222 2.74 1.00 26.50
N ALA A 223 2.32 0.85 27.75
CA ALA A 223 3.09 1.30 28.91
C ALA A 223 4.43 0.57 29.06
N SER A 224 4.47 -0.71 28.65
CA SER A 224 5.63 -1.60 28.80
C SER A 224 6.79 -1.21 27.88
N TYR A 225 6.52 -0.48 26.80
CA TYR A 225 7.51 -0.14 25.78
C TYR A 225 7.47 1.35 25.42
N PRO A 226 8.47 2.15 25.84
CA PRO A 226 8.49 3.58 25.55
C PRO A 226 8.41 3.92 24.06
N CYS A 227 8.99 3.07 23.20
CA CYS A 227 8.93 3.24 21.75
C CYS A 227 7.51 3.07 21.18
N LEU A 228 6.55 2.50 21.93
CA LEU A 228 5.17 2.28 21.50
C LEU A 228 4.17 3.24 22.17
N ARG A 229 4.64 4.33 22.80
CA ARG A 229 3.79 5.39 23.35
C ARG A 229 3.26 6.32 22.26
N ILE A 230 2.35 5.79 21.45
CA ILE A 230 1.84 6.42 20.23
C ILE A 230 1.24 7.82 20.43
N CYS A 231 0.54 8.07 21.54
CA CYS A 231 0.00 9.38 21.88
C CYS A 231 1.14 10.39 22.10
N THR A 232 2.15 9.99 22.86
CA THR A 232 3.33 10.82 23.14
C THR A 232 4.11 11.12 21.86
N LEU A 233 4.29 10.11 21.00
CA LEU A 233 4.95 10.28 19.70
C LEU A 233 4.16 11.21 18.77
N TYR A 234 2.84 11.10 18.76
CA TYR A 234 1.97 11.96 17.97
C TYR A 234 2.02 13.41 18.43
N GLU A 235 1.95 13.66 19.74
CA GLU A 235 2.11 14.99 20.33
C GLU A 235 3.49 15.59 19.98
N GLY A 236 4.56 14.81 20.18
CA GLY A 236 5.92 15.25 19.85
C GLY A 236 6.10 15.56 18.35
N TYR A 237 5.48 14.78 17.46
CA TYR A 237 5.49 15.09 16.03
C TYR A 237 4.72 16.36 15.71
N LEU A 238 3.51 16.54 16.26
CA LEU A 238 2.73 17.76 16.10
C LEU A 238 3.49 19.01 16.54
N ASP A 239 4.23 18.94 17.63
CA ASP A 239 5.05 20.07 18.10
C ASP A 239 6.16 20.42 17.10
N LYS A 240 6.79 19.42 16.46
CA LYS A 240 7.74 19.67 15.37
C LYS A 240 7.08 20.26 14.14
N VAL A 241 5.87 19.84 13.79
CA VAL A 241 5.08 20.44 12.70
C VAL A 241 4.79 21.91 13.01
N ARG A 242 4.32 22.24 14.22
CA ARG A 242 4.04 23.62 14.65
C ARG A 242 5.30 24.51 14.61
N GLN A 243 6.46 23.95 14.96
CA GLN A 243 7.75 24.66 14.91
C GLN A 243 8.18 25.05 13.49
N THR A 244 7.62 24.40 12.45
CA THR A 244 7.89 24.80 11.06
C THR A 244 7.24 26.12 10.65
N GLN A 245 6.36 26.70 11.48
CA GLN A 245 5.60 27.93 11.21
C GLN A 245 4.72 27.87 9.94
N VAL A 246 4.49 26.68 9.39
CA VAL A 246 3.57 26.46 8.25
C VAL A 246 2.17 26.17 8.79
N ASN A 247 1.18 26.89 8.29
CA ASN A 247 -0.23 26.53 8.50
C ASN A 247 -0.56 25.29 7.67
N VAL A 248 -0.51 24.12 8.30
CA VAL A 248 -0.75 22.83 7.63
C VAL A 248 -2.25 22.61 7.49
N SER A 249 -2.70 22.45 6.24
CA SER A 249 -4.10 22.17 5.91
C SER A 249 -4.52 20.78 6.41
N GLN A 250 -5.81 20.62 6.71
CA GLN A 250 -6.41 19.32 7.03
C GLN A 250 -6.27 18.30 5.88
N GLU A 251 -6.14 18.78 4.64
CA GLU A 251 -5.94 17.96 3.44
C GLU A 251 -4.47 17.58 3.19
N ALA A 252 -3.53 18.14 3.96
CA ALA A 252 -2.12 17.82 3.83
C ALA A 252 -1.81 16.41 4.37
N CYS A 253 -0.76 15.81 3.82
CA CYS A 253 -0.23 14.52 4.24
C CYS A 253 0.33 14.60 5.67
N VAL A 254 0.02 13.60 6.50
CA VAL A 254 0.63 13.42 7.82
C VAL A 254 2.11 13.08 7.67
N PHE A 255 2.45 12.27 6.67
CA PHE A 255 3.82 11.88 6.33
C PHE A 255 4.18 12.45 4.96
N PRO A 256 4.60 13.73 4.91
CA PRO A 256 4.87 14.44 3.66
C PRO A 256 6.16 13.98 2.99
N SER A 257 6.27 14.23 1.69
CA SER A 257 7.47 13.97 0.91
C SER A 257 8.60 14.90 1.37
N LEU A 258 9.80 14.33 1.50
CA LEU A 258 11.00 15.05 1.88
C LEU A 258 11.92 15.21 0.66
N SER A 259 12.61 16.34 0.60
CA SER A 259 13.72 16.56 -0.34
C SER A 259 14.84 17.30 0.38
N ASN A 260 16.07 16.83 0.22
CA ASN A 260 17.23 17.50 0.81
C ASN A 260 17.63 18.67 -0.09
N GLN A 261 17.79 19.86 0.50
CA GLN A 261 18.45 21.00 -0.11
C GLN A 261 19.53 21.51 0.85
N TYR A 262 20.79 21.26 0.51
CA TYR A 262 21.95 21.64 1.31
C TYR A 262 21.82 21.12 2.76
N ASP A 263 21.76 22.01 3.75
CA ASP A 263 21.60 21.70 5.19
C ASP A 263 20.15 21.73 5.68
N SER A 264 19.18 21.86 4.77
CA SER A 264 17.76 22.01 5.10
C SER A 264 16.88 20.92 4.48
N VAL A 265 15.88 20.50 5.25
CA VAL A 265 14.86 19.55 4.80
C VAL A 265 13.69 20.35 4.21
N ARG A 266 13.47 20.22 2.90
CA ARG A 266 12.29 20.76 2.24
C ARG A 266 11.16 19.75 2.29
N VAL A 267 10.01 20.20 2.81
CA VAL A 267 8.82 19.38 3.03
C VAL A 267 7.74 19.75 2.01
N ASP A 268 7.22 18.75 1.29
CA ASP A 268 6.04 18.89 0.43
C ASP A 268 4.83 18.26 1.10
N TRP A 269 4.00 19.10 1.70
CA TRP A 269 2.82 18.72 2.48
C TRP A 269 1.68 18.12 1.65
N PHE A 270 1.68 18.27 0.33
CA PHE A 270 0.61 17.77 -0.54
C PHE A 270 1.00 16.53 -1.33
N LYS A 271 2.21 16.03 -1.09
CA LYS A 271 2.71 14.79 -1.68
C LYS A 271 3.07 13.81 -0.55
N PRO A 272 2.52 12.58 -0.55
CA PRO A 272 2.90 11.60 0.46
C PRO A 272 4.35 11.15 0.27
N LEU A 273 5.00 10.80 1.37
CA LEU A 273 6.32 10.19 1.35
C LEU A 273 6.31 8.90 0.51
N ASP A 274 7.34 8.69 -0.31
CA ASP A 274 7.42 7.51 -1.17
C ASP A 274 7.89 6.27 -0.39
N GLN A 275 7.25 5.12 -0.63
CA GLN A 275 7.60 3.87 0.06
C GLN A 275 9.05 3.43 -0.24
N ASN A 276 9.58 3.70 -1.44
CA ASN A 276 10.98 3.38 -1.74
C ASN A 276 11.94 4.37 -1.09
N TYR A 277 11.53 5.62 -0.85
CA TYR A 277 12.29 6.53 -0.01
C TYR A 277 12.42 5.96 1.41
N VAL A 278 11.31 5.53 2.02
CA VAL A 278 11.35 4.89 3.35
C VAL A 278 12.27 3.67 3.34
N ARG A 279 12.13 2.78 2.35
CA ARG A 279 12.98 1.58 2.26
C ARG A 279 14.46 1.92 2.21
N ARG A 280 14.86 2.89 1.36
CA ARG A 280 16.26 3.28 1.21
C ARG A 280 16.80 3.89 2.51
N LEU A 281 16.06 4.80 3.13
CA LEU A 281 16.47 5.40 4.39
C LEU A 281 16.67 4.35 5.50
N LEU A 282 15.76 3.38 5.61
CA LEU A 282 15.92 2.29 6.59
C LEU A 282 17.10 1.37 6.27
N GLN A 283 17.44 1.18 4.98
CA GLN A 283 18.64 0.43 4.59
C GLN A 283 19.91 1.19 4.98
N ASP A 284 19.96 2.49 4.71
CA ASP A 284 21.11 3.34 5.03
C ASP A 284 21.34 3.49 6.54
N LEU A 285 20.28 3.35 7.35
CA LEU A 285 20.37 3.40 8.82
C LEU A 285 20.91 2.13 9.46
N VAL A 286 20.69 0.99 8.83
CA VAL A 286 21.04 -0.35 9.38
C VAL A 286 22.44 -0.79 8.92
N HIS A 287 23.01 -0.11 7.92
CA HIS A 287 24.37 -0.33 7.40
C HIS A 287 25.38 0.68 7.96
#